data_AF-A0A3N7EGB1-F1
#
_entry.id   AF-A0A3N7EGB1-F1
#
_cell.length_a   1.000
_cell.length_b   1.000
_cell.length_c   1.000
_cell.angle_alpha   90.00
_cell.angle_beta   90.00
_cell.angle_gamma   90.00
#
_symmetry.space_group_name_H-M   'P 1'
#
loop_
_entity.id
_entity.type
_entity.pdbx_description
1 polymer ?
#
loop_
_entity_poly.entity_id
_entity_poly.type
_entity_poly.pdbx_seq_one_letter_code
_entity_poly.pdbx_strand_id
1 'polypeptide(L)' 'MSGLDFDSILIGIILLAIVLWFIPSIPAHPVLRLFSVYFYKVESDAGVVYTVISKQELHAVSQLTQVHQISSTMLMKAG' A
#
# COMPACT_ATOMS: atom_id res chain seq x y z
N MET A 1 -23.47 -12.43 -37.05
CA MET A 1 -22.51 -12.75 -35.97
C MET A 1 -21.59 -11.54 -35.88
N SER A 2 -21.81 -10.68 -34.88
CA SER A 2 -21.03 -9.46 -34.70
C SER A 2 -19.62 -9.87 -34.28
N GLY A 3 -18.71 -9.93 -35.25
CA GLY A 3 -17.29 -10.14 -34.98
C GLY A 3 -16.77 -8.97 -34.15
N LEU A 4 -15.81 -9.23 -33.27
CA LEU A 4 -15.15 -8.15 -32.54
C LEU A 4 -14.44 -7.26 -33.57
N ASP A 5 -14.99 -6.07 -33.80
CA ASP A 5 -14.40 -5.10 -34.70
C ASP A 5 -13.04 -4.66 -34.15
N PHE A 6 -12.05 -4.56 -35.04
CA PHE A 6 -10.68 -4.17 -34.67
C PHE A 6 -10.64 -2.86 -33.88
N ASP A 7 -11.50 -1.89 -34.25
CA ASP A 7 -11.63 -0.61 -33.55
C ASP A 7 -12.11 -0.77 -32.11
N SER A 8 -13.04 -1.69 -31.87
CA SER A 8 -13.54 -1.98 -30.52
C SER A 8 -12.47 -2.61 -29.63
N ILE A 9 -11.65 -3.50 -30.21
CA ILE A 9 -10.51 -4.11 -29.52
C ILE A 9 -9.46 -3.05 -29.19
N LEU A 10 -9.13 -2.18 -30.15
CA LEU A 10 -8.13 -1.13 -29.97
C LEU A 10 -8.54 -0.14 -28.87
N ILE A 11 -9.81 0.29 -28.87
CA ILE A 11 -10.37 1.14 -27.80
C ILE A 11 -10.28 0.44 -26.44
N GLY A 12 -10.63 -0.85 -26.38
CA GLY A 12 -10.53 -1.64 -25.15
C GLY A 12 -9.10 -1.73 -24.60
N ILE A 13 -8.11 -1.94 -25.47
CA ILE A 13 -6.69 -1.98 -25.10
C ILE A 13 -6.21 -0.63 -24.57
N ILE A 14 -6.58 0.47 -25.23
CA ILE A 14 -6.19 1.83 -24.80
C ILE A 14 -6.80 2.13 -23.42
N LEU A 15 -8.08 1.82 -23.22
CA LEU A 15 -8.74 1.97 -21.92
C LEU A 15 -8.05 1.16 -20.82
N LEU A 16 -7.71 -0.10 -21.11
CA LEU A 16 -6.98 -0.96 -20.18
C LEU A 16 -5.60 -0.40 -19.84
N ALA A 17 -4.86 0.07 -20.86
CA ALA A 17 -3.55 0.67 -20.68
C ALA A 17 -3.61 1.92 -19.79
N ILE A 18 -4.62 2.77 -19.97
CA ILE A 18 -4.86 3.93 -19.10
C ILE A 18 -5.11 3.46 -17.67
N VAL A 19 -6.04 2.53 -17.45
CA VAL A 19 -6.33 2.02 -16.09
C VAL A 19 -5.08 1.46 -15.42
N LEU A 20 -4.32 0.63 -16.13
CA LEU A 20 -3.05 0.06 -15.63
C LEU A 20 -2.01 1.15 -15.33
N TRP A 21 -1.95 2.21 -16.13
CA TRP A 21 -1.08 3.36 -15.91
C TRP A 21 -1.42 4.13 -14.62
N PHE A 22 -2.69 4.15 -14.21
CA PHE A 22 -3.12 4.80 -12.97
C PHE A 22 -2.86 3.96 -11.71
N ILE A 23 -2.67 2.64 -11.81
CA ILE A 23 -2.39 1.75 -10.65
C ILE A 23 -1.21 2.23 -9.79
N PRO A 24 -0.01 2.55 -10.34
CA PRO A 24 1.11 3.01 -9.52
C PRO A 24 0.89 4.40 -8.89
N SER A 25 -0.06 5.18 -9.42
CA SER A 25 -0.43 6.49 -8.86
C SER A 25 -1.44 6.40 -7.73
N ILE A 26 -2.06 5.23 -7.50
CA ILE A 26 -2.87 4.99 -6.31
C ILE A 26 -1.88 4.72 -5.17
N PRO A 27 -1.65 5.65 -4.23
CA PRO A 27 -0.91 5.31 -3.03
C PRO A 27 -1.63 4.11 -2.41
N ALA A 28 -0.93 3.08 -1.96
CA ALA A 28 -1.57 1.86 -1.45
C ALA A 28 -2.56 2.10 -0.27
N HIS A 29 -2.61 3.33 0.25
CA HIS A 29 -3.47 3.85 1.30
C HIS A 29 -4.96 3.48 1.23
N PRO A 30 -5.73 3.60 0.13
CA PRO A 30 -7.17 3.31 0.15
C PRO A 30 -7.48 1.82 0.35
N VAL A 31 -6.75 0.94 -0.35
CA VAL A 31 -6.93 -0.51 -0.23
C VAL A 31 -6.41 -0.99 1.12
N LEU A 32 -5.24 -0.52 1.56
CA LEU A 32 -4.71 -0.88 2.87
C LEU A 32 -5.56 -0.35 4.02
N ARG A 33 -6.15 0.85 3.89
CA ARG A 33 -7.12 1.39 4.86
C ARG A 33 -8.41 0.58 4.90
N LEU A 34 -8.87 0.04 3.76
CA LEU A 34 -10.00 -0.89 3.73
C LEU A 34 -9.70 -2.18 4.53
N PHE A 35 -8.46 -2.67 4.48
CA PHE A 35 -7.99 -3.78 5.31
C PHE A 35 -7.53 -3.35 6.72
N SER A 36 -7.77 -2.09 7.12
CA SER A 36 -7.35 -1.52 8.41
C SER A 36 -5.85 -1.65 8.69
N VAL A 37 -5.01 -1.64 7.65
CA VAL A 37 -3.55 -1.67 7.78
C VAL A 37 -2.98 -0.27 7.59
N TYR A 38 -2.25 0.19 8.60
CA TYR A 38 -1.65 1.51 8.68
C TYR A 38 -0.12 1.38 8.66
N PHE A 39 0.52 2.23 7.85
CA PHE A 39 1.97 2.26 7.71
C PHE A 39 2.49 3.57 8.30
N TYR A 40 3.39 3.47 9.27
CA TYR A 40 4.01 4.60 9.94
C TYR A 40 5.52 4.54 9.72
N LYS A 41 6.14 5.69 9.44
CA LYS A 41 7.61 5.78 9.44
C LYS A 41 8.05 6.23 10.82
N VAL A 42 8.89 5.43 11.47
CA VAL A 42 9.44 5.71 12.79
C VAL A 42 10.95 5.76 12.67
N GLU A 43 11.53 6.85 13.16
CA GLU A 43 12.97 7.01 13.25
C GLU A 43 13.45 6.48 14.60
N SER A 44 14.48 5.63 14.55
CA SER A 44 15.20 5.19 15.75
C SER A 44 16.17 6.27 16.20
N ASP A 45 16.51 6.29 17.50
CA ASP A 45 17.53 7.17 18.07
C ASP A 45 18.91 7.00 17.38
N ALA A 46 19.13 5.86 16.71
CA ALA A 46 20.32 5.60 15.89
C ALA A 46 20.25 6.19 14.47
N GLY A 47 19.21 6.97 14.12
CA GLY A 47 18.99 7.57 12.80
C GLY A 47 18.48 6.59 11.73
N VAL A 48 18.02 5.40 12.12
CA VAL A 48 17.49 4.40 11.20
C VAL A 48 15.97 4.54 11.08
N VAL A 49 15.47 4.67 9.85
CA VAL A 49 14.03 4.79 9.58
C VAL A 49 13.42 3.42 9.32
N TYR A 50 12.50 3.02 10.19
CA TYR A 50 11.72 1.80 10.07
C TYR A 50 10.30 2.11 9.58
N THR A 51 9.75 1.22 8.75
CA THR A 51 8.34 1.24 8.38
C THR A 51 7.57 0.28 9.29
N VAL A 52 6.72 0.85 10.14
CA VAL A 52 5.88 0.14 11.10
C VAL A 52 4.51 -0.12 10.49
N ILE A 53 4.09 -1.38 10.48
CA ILE A 53 2.79 -1.85 10.03
C ILE A 53 1.90 -2.10 11.26
N SER A 54 0.74 -1.45 11.32
CA SER A 54 -0.21 -1.59 12.43
C SER A 54 -1.61 -1.90 11.91
N LYS A 55 -2.36 -2.76 12.61
CA LYS A 55 -3.79 -3.01 12.33
C LYS A 55 -4.73 -1.97 12.96
N GLN A 56 -4.18 -1.10 13.79
CA GLN A 56 -4.90 -0.07 14.51
C GLN A 56 -4.22 1.26 14.26
N GLU A 57 -5.00 2.34 14.29
CA GLU A 57 -4.48 3.69 14.19
C GLU A 57 -3.60 3.99 15.41
N LEU A 58 -2.35 4.38 15.15
CA LEU A 58 -1.41 4.83 16.16
C LEU A 58 -1.40 6.37 16.17
N HIS A 59 -1.72 6.97 17.31
CA HIS A 59 -1.66 8.42 17.49
C HIS A 59 -0.33 8.90 18.06
N ALA A 60 0.45 7.99 18.66
CA ALA A 60 1.75 8.29 19.23
C ALA A 60 2.66 7.06 19.15
N VAL A 61 3.97 7.29 19.02
CA VAL A 61 4.99 6.21 19.00
C VAL A 61 4.98 5.42 20.32
N SER A 62 4.59 6.04 21.44
CA SER A 62 4.45 5.37 22.74
C SER A 62 3.41 4.25 22.77
N GLN A 63 2.49 4.19 21.80
CA GLN A 63 1.50 3.12 21.65
C GLN A 63 2.07 1.85 20.99
N LEU A 64 3.34 1.87 20.57
CA LEU A 64 4.10 0.71 20.10
C LEU A 64 4.79 0.02 21.28
N THR A 65 4.05 -0.82 22.00
CA THR A 65 4.58 -1.57 23.15
C THR A 65 5.46 -2.75 22.72
N GLN A 66 5.08 -3.43 21.64
CA GLN A 66 5.79 -4.57 21.10
C GLN A 66 5.75 -4.54 19.57
N VAL A 67 6.87 -4.89 18.95
CA VAL A 67 7.01 -4.95 17.49
C VAL A 67 7.72 -6.23 17.09
N HIS A 68 7.26 -6.87 16.02
CA HIS A 68 7.94 -7.97 15.36
C HIS A 68 8.68 -7.44 14.13
N GLN A 69 9.96 -7.75 14.01
CA GLN A 69 10.72 -7.44 12.81
C GLN A 69 10.34 -8.41 11.69
N ILE A 70 9.84 -7.87 10.58
CA ILE A 70 9.50 -8.66 9.38
C ILE A 70 10.62 -8.58 8.35
N SER A 71 11.34 -7.46 8.31
CA SER A 71 12.46 -7.24 7.40
C SER A 71 13.50 -6.28 8.02
N SER A 72 14.60 -6.07 7.32
CA SER A 72 15.68 -5.14 7.74
C SER A 72 15.17 -3.72 8.01
N THR A 73 14.13 -3.28 7.32
CA THR A 73 13.55 -1.92 7.45
C THR A 73 12.06 -1.93 7.80
N MET A 74 11.46 -3.09 8.07
CA MET A 74 10.02 -3.20 8.37
C MET A 74 9.75 -3.89 9.70
N LEU A 75 8.88 -3.24 10.48
CA LEU A 75 8.40 -3.66 11.78
C LEU A 75 6.89 -3.82 11.72
N MET A 76 6.32 -4.75 12.48
CA MET A 76 4.87 -4.90 12.62
C MET A 76 4.50 -4.82 14.09
N LYS A 77 3.48 -4.02 14.43
CA LYS A 77 2.95 -3.96 15.79
C LYS A 77 2.47 -5.36 16.20
N ALA A 78 3.02 -5.87 17.30
CA ALA A 78 2.46 -7.03 17.97
C ALA A 78 1.22 -6.56 18.74
N GLY A 79 0.09 -7.22 18.49
CA GLY A 79 -1.17 -6.99 19.20
C GLY A 79 -1.22 -7.77 20.50
#